data_AF-A0A3E0GTR2-F1
#
_entry.id   AF-A0A3E0GTR2-F1
#
_cell.length_a   1.000
_cell.length_b   1.000
_cell.length_c   1.000
_cell.angle_alpha   90.00
_cell.angle_beta   90.00
_cell.angle_gamma   90.00
#
_symmetry.space_group_name_H-M   'P 1'
#
loop_
_entity.id
_entity.type
_entity.pdbx_description
1 polymer ?
#
loop_
_entity_poly.entity_id
_entity_poly.type
_entity_poly.pdbx_seq_one_letter_code
_entity_poly.pdbx_strand_id
1 'polypeptide(L)'
;MIWYIARGAGVMALFMLTLSVMLGIATRQGKPLAGLPRFAIATVHRNASLIGLGLVVVHVSTLLFDTYANLNPIDLVVPFVGSYRPFWLGLGTLAFDLLLLIMITSLNRARLGLRAWKAVHWASYALWPIALAHGLGTGTDAAQVWMGALAIACATAVAATATWRFVT
;
A
#
# COMPACT_ATOMS: atom_id res chain seq x y z
N MET A 1 -2.64 -10.35 -22.02
CA MET A 1 -1.51 -9.43 -21.71
C MET A 1 -1.86 -8.44 -20.60
N ILE A 2 -2.93 -7.65 -20.72
CA ILE A 2 -3.34 -6.66 -19.69
C ILE A 2 -3.53 -7.25 -18.28
N TRP A 3 -4.09 -8.47 -18.21
CA TRP A 3 -4.30 -9.20 -16.96
C TRP A 3 -3.00 -9.53 -16.19
N TYR A 4 -1.93 -9.93 -16.89
CA TYR A 4 -0.63 -10.18 -16.25
C TYR A 4 0.00 -8.90 -15.71
N ILE A 5 -0.17 -7.79 -16.43
CA ILE A 5 0.32 -6.46 -16.00
C ILE A 5 -0.43 -6.03 -14.74
N ALA A 6 -1.76 -6.14 -14.71
CA ALA A 6 -2.57 -5.82 -13.54
C ALA A 6 -2.10 -6.62 -12.31
N ARG A 7 -1.94 -7.94 -12.46
CA ARG A 7 -1.48 -8.82 -11.38
C ARG A 7 -0.07 -8.48 -10.90
N GLY A 8 0.90 -8.38 -11.82
CA GLY A 8 2.28 -8.05 -11.48
C GLY A 8 2.41 -6.68 -10.79
N ALA A 9 1.66 -5.69 -11.26
CA ALA A 9 1.63 -4.36 -10.67
C ALA A 9 1.05 -4.39 -9.25
N GLY A 10 -0.04 -5.14 -9.00
CA GLY A 10 -0.64 -5.27 -7.67
C GLY A 10 0.30 -5.94 -6.66
N VAL A 11 0.95 -7.03 -7.06
CA VAL A 11 1.92 -7.76 -6.21
C VAL A 11 3.14 -6.88 -5.89
N MET A 12 3.70 -6.21 -6.90
CA MET A 12 4.85 -5.33 -6.70
C MET A 12 4.48 -4.08 -5.88
N ALA A 13 3.26 -3.55 -6.05
CA ALA A 13 2.75 -2.46 -5.22
C ALA A 13 2.71 -2.86 -3.75
N LEU A 14 2.18 -4.04 -3.41
CA LEU A 14 2.17 -4.56 -2.05
C LEU A 14 3.59 -4.63 -1.46
N PHE A 15 4.55 -5.13 -2.23
CA PHE A 15 5.95 -5.19 -1.80
C PHE A 15 6.54 -3.80 -1.53
N MET A 16 6.33 -2.84 -2.44
CA MET A 16 6.80 -1.44 -2.28
C MET A 16 6.14 -0.73 -1.08
N LEU A 17 4.84 -0.93 -0.87
CA LEU A 17 4.11 -0.41 0.28
C LEU A 17 4.61 -1.03 1.60
N THR A 18 4.92 -2.33 1.59
CA THR A 18 5.52 -3.04 2.74
C THR A 18 6.87 -2.42 3.11
N LEU A 19 7.76 -2.24 2.13
CA LEU A 19 9.05 -1.58 2.32
C LEU A 19 8.88 -0.16 2.86
N SER A 20 7.96 0.61 2.30
CA SER A 20 7.63 1.96 2.75
C SER A 20 7.22 1.99 4.23
N VAL A 21 6.32 1.09 4.65
CA VAL A 21 5.86 1.00 6.05
C VAL A 21 7.01 0.59 6.97
N MET A 22 7.81 -0.40 6.61
CA MET A 22 8.96 -0.84 7.41
C MET A 22 9.95 0.32 7.65
N LEU A 23 10.30 1.07 6.61
CA LEU A 23 11.22 2.22 6.72
C LEU A 23 10.61 3.35 7.56
N GLY A 24 9.29 3.56 7.46
CA GLY A 24 8.55 4.53 8.28
C GLY A 24 8.57 4.16 9.77
N ILE A 25 8.35 2.88 10.09
CA ILE A 25 8.44 2.36 11.47
C ILE A 25 9.86 2.51 11.99
N ALA A 26 10.86 2.04 11.23
CA ALA A 26 12.25 2.03 11.64
C ALA A 26 12.79 3.43 12.00
N THR A 27 12.32 4.47 11.30
CA THR A 27 12.79 5.85 11.49
C THR A 27 11.94 6.70 12.43
N ARG A 28 10.92 6.12 13.10
CA ARG A 28 9.92 6.86 13.92
C ARG A 28 10.51 7.80 14.99
N GLN A 29 11.61 7.44 15.66
CA GLN A 29 12.26 8.29 16.68
C GLN A 29 13.53 9.01 16.16
N GLY A 30 13.80 8.98 14.84
CA GLY A 30 14.93 9.69 14.25
C GLY A 30 16.32 9.06 14.43
N LYS A 31 16.41 7.84 14.99
CA LYS A 31 17.67 7.08 15.09
C LYS A 31 18.14 6.62 13.69
N PRO A 32 19.45 6.60 13.38
CA PRO A 32 19.97 6.01 12.15
C PRO A 32 19.64 4.51 12.08
N LEU A 33 19.38 3.99 10.88
CA LEU A 33 19.18 2.55 10.65
C LEU A 33 20.43 1.98 9.98
N ALA A 34 21.03 0.95 10.56
CA ALA A 34 22.16 0.22 9.97
C ALA A 34 23.33 1.11 9.50
N GLY A 35 23.63 2.19 10.23
CA GLY A 35 24.70 3.14 9.87
C GLY A 35 24.39 4.06 8.69
N LEU A 36 23.19 3.96 8.10
CA LEU A 36 22.76 4.85 7.02
C LEU A 36 22.28 6.20 7.57
N PRO A 37 22.58 7.30 6.86
CA PRO A 37 22.10 8.61 7.26
C PRO A 37 20.59 8.70 7.08
N ARG A 38 19.93 9.45 7.96
CA ARG A 38 18.46 9.59 7.99
C ARG A 38 17.86 10.07 6.67
N PHE A 39 18.59 10.91 5.91
CA PHE A 39 18.12 11.39 4.61
C PHE A 39 18.03 10.25 3.59
N ALA A 40 18.97 9.29 3.60
CA ALA A 40 18.97 8.18 2.66
C ALA A 40 17.73 7.31 2.87
N ILE A 41 17.42 6.99 4.12
CA ILE A 41 16.23 6.20 4.47
C ILE A 41 14.95 6.95 4.10
N ALA A 42 14.90 8.26 4.36
CA ALA A 42 13.76 9.09 3.98
C ALA A 42 13.55 9.14 2.46
N THR A 43 14.64 9.19 1.68
CA THR A 43 14.59 9.11 0.21
C THR A 43 14.08 7.76 -0.27
N VAL A 44 14.57 6.66 0.30
CA VAL A 44 14.11 5.31 -0.08
C VAL A 44 12.63 5.13 0.29
N HIS A 45 12.20 5.57 1.48
CA HIS A 45 10.80 5.56 1.87
C HIS A 45 9.93 6.32 0.86
N ARG A 46 10.30 7.56 0.53
CA ARG A 46 9.57 8.37 -0.44
C ARG A 46 9.50 7.71 -1.82
N ASN A 47 10.63 7.19 -2.31
CA ASN A 47 10.69 6.52 -3.61
C ASN A 47 9.82 5.25 -3.62
N ALA A 48 9.90 4.43 -2.58
CA ALA A 48 9.06 3.24 -2.43
C ALA A 48 7.57 3.61 -2.40
N SER A 49 7.17 4.67 -1.67
CA SER A 49 5.78 5.13 -1.66
C SER A 49 5.31 5.62 -3.04
N LEU A 50 6.14 6.37 -3.77
CA LEU A 50 5.80 6.90 -5.09
C LEU A 50 5.74 5.80 -6.15
N ILE A 51 6.68 4.86 -6.14
CA ILE A 51 6.67 3.68 -7.01
C ILE A 51 5.44 2.82 -6.70
N GLY A 52 5.16 2.59 -5.41
CA GLY A 52 3.96 1.89 -4.96
C GLY A 52 2.68 2.54 -5.50
N LEU A 53 2.53 3.86 -5.37
CA LEU A 53 1.40 4.58 -5.95
C LEU A 53 1.33 4.42 -7.47
N GLY A 54 2.43 4.58 -8.20
CA GLY A 54 2.46 4.39 -9.64
C GLY A 54 2.03 2.98 -10.06
N LEU A 55 2.48 1.95 -9.34
CA LEU A 55 2.08 0.57 -9.57
C LEU A 55 0.60 0.33 -9.26
N VAL A 56 0.05 0.95 -8.21
CA VAL A 56 -1.40 0.89 -7.93
C VAL A 56 -2.21 1.57 -9.04
N VAL A 57 -1.75 2.72 -9.55
CA VAL A 57 -2.40 3.40 -10.68
C VAL A 57 -2.40 2.49 -11.91
N VAL A 58 -1.28 1.85 -12.23
CA VAL A 58 -1.21 0.87 -13.33
C VAL A 58 -2.15 -0.31 -13.07
N HIS A 59 -2.16 -0.88 -11.86
CA HIS A 59 -3.04 -1.97 -11.47
C HIS A 59 -4.52 -1.62 -11.68
N VAL A 60 -4.98 -0.50 -11.14
CA VAL A 60 -6.39 -0.07 -11.25
C VAL A 60 -6.75 0.31 -12.68
N SER A 61 -5.88 1.05 -13.38
CA SER A 61 -6.15 1.47 -14.76
C SER A 61 -6.24 0.25 -15.70
N THR A 62 -5.37 -0.74 -15.54
CA THR A 62 -5.44 -1.96 -16.35
C THR A 62 -6.68 -2.79 -16.07
N LEU A 63 -7.18 -2.81 -14.83
CA LEU A 63 -8.44 -3.46 -14.49
C LEU A 63 -9.67 -2.73 -15.05
N LEU A 64 -9.64 -1.39 -15.14
CA LEU A 64 -10.72 -0.61 -15.77
C LEU A 64 -10.91 -0.96 -17.25
N PHE A 65 -9.82 -1.22 -17.96
CA PHE A 65 -9.85 -1.61 -19.38
C PHE A 65 -10.01 -3.12 -19.58
N ASP A 66 -10.10 -3.89 -18.49
CA ASP A 66 -10.35 -5.33 -18.56
C ASP A 66 -11.86 -5.60 -18.65
N THR A 67 -12.31 -6.03 -19.84
CA THR A 67 -13.71 -6.38 -20.10
C THR A 67 -14.24 -7.51 -19.22
N TYR A 68 -13.35 -8.32 -18.61
CA TYR A 68 -13.77 -9.36 -17.66
C TYR A 68 -14.12 -8.79 -16.28
N ALA A 69 -13.56 -7.64 -15.91
CA ALA A 69 -13.75 -7.05 -14.59
C ALA A 69 -15.07 -6.25 -14.49
N ASN A 70 -15.61 -5.75 -15.60
CA ASN A 70 -16.85 -4.94 -15.67
C ASN A 70 -16.98 -3.90 -14.54
N LEU A 71 -15.87 -3.22 -14.22
CA LEU A 71 -15.82 -2.22 -13.17
C LEU A 71 -16.48 -0.94 -13.65
N ASN A 72 -17.39 -0.39 -12.84
CA ASN A 72 -17.90 0.94 -13.08
C ASN A 72 -16.91 1.97 -12.51
N PRO A 73 -16.76 3.16 -13.11
CA PRO A 73 -15.90 4.22 -12.58
C PRO A 73 -16.23 4.61 -11.13
N ILE A 74 -17.49 4.44 -10.68
CA ILE A 74 -17.90 4.70 -9.30
C ILE A 74 -17.24 3.74 -8.30
N ASP A 75 -16.91 2.51 -8.72
CA ASP A 75 -16.28 1.49 -7.88
C ASP A 75 -14.84 1.86 -7.49
N LEU A 76 -14.24 2.84 -8.19
CA LEU A 76 -12.89 3.34 -7.90
C LEU A 76 -12.85 4.42 -6.82
N VAL A 77 -14.00 4.99 -6.46
CA VAL A 77 -14.07 6.15 -5.56
C VAL A 77 -14.97 5.85 -4.36
N VAL A 78 -15.96 4.98 -4.52
CA VAL A 78 -16.87 4.60 -3.44
C VAL A 78 -16.63 3.13 -3.10
N PRO A 79 -16.10 2.81 -1.92
CA PRO A 79 -15.87 1.43 -1.55
C PRO A 79 -17.20 0.69 -1.32
N PHE A 80 -17.22 -0.61 -1.61
CA PHE A 80 -18.30 -1.56 -1.32
C PHE A 80 -19.60 -1.43 -2.13
N VAL A 81 -19.67 -0.55 -3.14
CA VAL A 81 -20.88 -0.39 -3.99
C VAL A 81 -20.89 -1.28 -5.23
N GLY A 82 -19.75 -1.87 -5.59
CA GLY A 82 -19.62 -2.73 -6.76
C GLY A 82 -20.43 -4.03 -6.63
N SER A 83 -20.98 -4.53 -7.75
CA SER A 83 -21.79 -5.75 -7.78
C SER A 83 -20.97 -7.04 -7.64
N TYR A 84 -19.70 -7.02 -8.07
CA TYR A 84 -18.80 -8.17 -8.02
C TYR A 84 -17.95 -8.16 -6.74
N ARG A 85 -18.04 -9.20 -5.90
CA ARG A 85 -17.26 -9.34 -4.64
C ARG A 85 -17.12 -8.01 -3.85
N PRO A 86 -18.24 -7.35 -3.49
CA PRO A 86 -18.27 -5.97 -2.98
C PRO A 86 -17.31 -5.73 -1.82
N PHE A 87 -17.23 -6.67 -0.88
CA PHE A 87 -16.35 -6.57 0.27
C PHE A 87 -14.88 -6.47 -0.14
N TRP A 88 -14.39 -7.44 -0.91
CA TRP A 88 -12.97 -7.48 -1.25
C TRP A 88 -12.58 -6.38 -2.24
N LEU A 89 -13.41 -6.07 -3.24
CA LEU A 89 -13.18 -4.91 -4.11
C LEU A 89 -13.18 -3.61 -3.32
N GLY A 90 -14.16 -3.42 -2.43
CA GLY A 90 -14.26 -2.23 -1.60
C GLY A 90 -13.05 -2.02 -0.68
N LEU A 91 -12.39 -3.08 -0.20
CA LEU A 91 -11.11 -2.94 0.49
C LEU A 91 -10.00 -2.39 -0.43
N GLY A 92 -10.00 -2.79 -1.70
CA GLY A 92 -9.07 -2.26 -2.70
C GLY A 92 -9.30 -0.78 -2.97
N THR A 93 -10.56 -0.38 -3.16
CA THR A 93 -10.98 1.02 -3.30
C THR A 93 -10.60 1.84 -2.08
N LEU A 94 -10.95 1.36 -0.87
CA LEU A 94 -10.61 2.03 0.38
C LEU A 94 -9.09 2.18 0.56
N ALA A 95 -8.30 1.15 0.21
CA ALA A 95 -6.84 1.25 0.22
C ALA A 95 -6.34 2.29 -0.79
N PHE A 96 -6.90 2.33 -1.99
CA PHE A 96 -6.54 3.34 -2.99
C PHE A 96 -6.83 4.77 -2.49
N ASP A 97 -8.02 5.00 -1.92
CA ASP A 97 -8.42 6.30 -1.37
C ASP A 97 -7.52 6.74 -0.22
N LEU A 98 -7.23 5.84 0.72
CA LEU A 98 -6.32 6.11 1.83
C LEU A 98 -4.90 6.43 1.32
N LEU A 99 -4.39 5.67 0.34
CA LEU A 99 -3.08 5.93 -0.25
C LEU A 99 -3.02 7.30 -0.93
N LEU A 100 -4.07 7.66 -1.68
CA LEU A 100 -4.16 8.95 -2.35
C LEU A 100 -4.20 10.10 -1.32
N LEU A 101 -5.03 9.98 -0.29
CA LEU A 101 -5.15 10.94 0.80
C LEU A 101 -3.79 11.14 1.52
N ILE A 102 -3.11 10.04 1.86
CA ILE A 102 -1.80 10.07 2.51
C ILE A 102 -0.75 10.72 1.59
N MET A 103 -0.75 10.41 0.30
CA MET A 103 0.21 10.97 -0.64
C MET A 103 0.00 12.48 -0.83
N ILE A 104 -1.24 12.91 -1.08
CA ILE A 104 -1.58 14.32 -1.28
C ILE A 104 -1.19 15.12 -0.03
N THR A 105 -1.56 14.65 1.16
CA THR A 105 -1.21 15.33 2.40
C THR A 105 0.30 15.33 2.68
N SER A 106 1.01 14.27 2.30
CA SER A 106 2.47 14.19 2.47
C SER A 106 3.25 15.11 1.52
N LEU A 107 2.78 15.27 0.28
CA LEU A 107 3.34 16.24 -0.67
C LEU A 107 3.06 17.69 -0.22
N ASN A 108 1.91 17.92 0.42
CA ASN A 108 1.49 19.23 0.92
C ASN A 108 1.87 19.50 2.39
N ARG A 109 2.76 18.68 2.98
CA ARG A 109 3.09 18.73 4.42
C ARG A 109 3.53 20.13 4.91
N ALA A 110 4.18 20.91 4.04
CA ALA A 110 4.67 22.24 4.37
C ALA A 110 3.54 23.24 4.62
N ARG A 111 2.37 23.04 3.99
CA ARG A 111 1.19 23.90 4.13
C ARG A 111 0.24 23.45 5.25
N LEU A 112 0.11 22.13 5.46
CA LEU A 112 -0.81 21.54 6.44
C LEU A 112 -0.28 21.59 7.88
N GLY A 113 1.03 21.74 8.05
CA GLY A 113 1.69 21.66 9.34
C GLY A 113 1.83 20.21 9.85
N LEU A 114 2.77 20.02 10.78
CA LEU A 114 3.22 18.69 11.19
C LEU A 114 2.12 17.86 11.88
N ARG A 115 1.23 18.49 12.65
CA ARG A 115 0.18 17.79 13.42
C ARG A 115 -0.88 17.18 12.51
N ALA A 116 -1.46 17.98 11.61
CA ALA A 116 -2.48 17.53 10.67
C ALA A 116 -1.92 16.47 9.72
N TRP A 117 -0.72 16.69 9.18
CA TRP A 117 -0.04 15.70 8.36
C TRP A 117 0.17 14.37 9.10
N LYS A 118 0.67 14.40 10.35
CA LYS A 118 0.88 13.17 11.14
C LYS A 118 -0.43 12.40 11.38
N ALA A 119 -1.51 13.12 11.69
CA ALA A 119 -2.82 12.50 11.93
C ALA A 119 -3.29 11.70 10.71
N VAL A 120 -3.18 12.28 9.51
CA VAL A 120 -3.53 11.58 8.26
C VAL A 120 -2.52 10.49 7.93
N HIS A 121 -1.22 10.76 8.10
CA HIS A 121 -0.16 9.81 7.75
C HIS A 121 -0.22 8.53 8.60
N TRP A 122 -0.78 8.58 9.82
CA TRP A 122 -1.03 7.37 10.62
C TRP A 122 -2.03 6.40 9.98
N ALA A 123 -2.88 6.86 9.07
CA ALA A 123 -3.74 5.97 8.29
C ALA A 123 -2.94 4.97 7.43
N SER A 124 -1.64 5.20 7.20
CA SER A 124 -0.76 4.23 6.53
C SER A 124 -0.71 2.88 7.24
N TYR A 125 -0.87 2.86 8.57
CA TYR A 125 -0.93 1.63 9.36
C TYR A 125 -2.22 0.83 9.14
N ALA A 126 -3.31 1.48 8.72
CA ALA A 126 -4.55 0.82 8.33
C ALA A 126 -4.57 0.48 6.83
N LEU A 127 -4.03 1.36 5.98
CA LEU A 127 -3.88 1.17 4.54
C LEU A 127 -3.20 -0.17 4.20
N TRP A 128 -2.03 -0.42 4.78
CA TRP A 128 -1.23 -1.59 4.45
C TRP A 128 -1.94 -2.93 4.70
N PRO A 129 -2.53 -3.21 5.88
CA PRO A 129 -3.25 -4.47 6.10
C PRO A 129 -4.53 -4.55 5.26
N ILE A 130 -5.21 -3.44 4.97
CA ILE A 130 -6.36 -3.42 4.05
C ILE A 130 -5.94 -3.85 2.64
N ALA A 131 -4.84 -3.30 2.13
CA ALA A 131 -4.30 -3.65 0.81
C ALA A 131 -3.86 -5.13 0.74
N LEU A 132 -3.22 -5.63 1.81
CA LEU A 132 -2.85 -7.04 1.93
C LEU A 132 -4.10 -7.95 1.90
N ALA A 133 -5.12 -7.62 2.70
CA ALA A 133 -6.37 -8.37 2.77
C ALA A 133 -7.09 -8.38 1.41
N HIS A 134 -7.19 -7.22 0.74
CA HIS A 134 -7.73 -7.11 -0.62
C HIS A 134 -7.02 -8.07 -1.59
N GLY A 135 -5.68 -8.06 -1.59
CA GLY A 135 -4.88 -8.91 -2.48
C GLY A 135 -5.13 -10.40 -2.26
N LEU A 136 -5.34 -10.82 -1.00
CA LEU A 136 -5.64 -12.21 -0.63
C LEU A 136 -7.10 -12.62 -0.90
N GLY A 137 -8.05 -11.68 -0.92
CA GLY A 137 -9.46 -12.03 -1.10
C GLY A 137 -10.01 -11.89 -2.52
N THR A 138 -9.43 -10.99 -3.31
CA THR A 138 -9.80 -10.76 -4.72
C THR A 138 -8.84 -11.44 -5.70
N GLY A 139 -7.56 -11.57 -5.34
CA GLY A 139 -6.54 -12.04 -6.25
C GLY A 139 -6.78 -13.47 -6.72
N THR A 140 -6.74 -13.71 -8.03
CA THR A 140 -6.77 -15.07 -8.60
C THR A 140 -5.60 -15.95 -8.12
N ASP A 141 -4.55 -15.32 -7.58
CA ASP A 141 -3.38 -15.98 -7.00
C ASP A 141 -3.49 -16.27 -5.51
N ALA A 142 -4.59 -15.90 -4.86
CA ALA A 142 -4.75 -16.11 -3.42
C ALA A 142 -4.56 -17.58 -3.00
N ALA A 143 -4.94 -18.52 -3.87
CA ALA A 143 -4.77 -19.95 -3.64
C ALA A 143 -3.35 -20.47 -3.96
N GLN A 144 -2.50 -19.64 -4.56
CA GLN A 144 -1.15 -20.03 -4.94
C GLN A 144 -0.20 -19.93 -3.74
N VAL A 145 0.60 -20.98 -3.53
CA VAL A 145 1.53 -21.07 -2.39
C VAL A 145 2.49 -19.89 -2.35
N TRP A 146 2.97 -19.43 -3.51
CA TRP A 146 3.90 -18.29 -3.58
C TRP A 146 3.28 -16.97 -3.09
N MET A 147 1.98 -16.76 -3.32
CA MET A 147 1.28 -15.55 -2.89
C MET A 147 1.07 -15.56 -1.38
N GLY A 148 0.68 -16.73 -0.83
CA GLY A 148 0.62 -16.94 0.62
C GLY A 148 1.97 -16.73 1.30
N ALA A 149 3.04 -17.29 0.73
CA ALA A 149 4.40 -17.11 1.23
C ALA A 149 4.84 -15.64 1.22
N LEU A 150 4.54 -14.91 0.13
CA LEU A 150 4.81 -13.48 0.03
C LEU A 150 4.03 -12.67 1.08
N ALA A 151 2.74 -12.95 1.27
CA ALA A 151 1.91 -12.28 2.26
C ALA A 151 2.43 -12.51 3.69
N ILE A 152 2.78 -13.75 4.02
CA ILE A 152 3.40 -14.10 5.31
C ILE A 152 4.73 -13.38 5.47
N ALA A 153 5.60 -13.39 4.45
CA ALA A 153 6.89 -12.70 4.50
C ALA A 153 6.73 -11.18 4.72
N CYS A 154 5.76 -10.54 4.05
CA CYS A 154 5.48 -9.11 4.25
C CYS A 154 4.98 -8.85 5.67
N ALA A 155 4.05 -9.67 6.18
CA ALA A 155 3.51 -9.53 7.52
C ALA A 155 4.55 -9.75 8.61
N THR A 156 5.39 -10.78 8.49
CA THR A 156 6.46 -11.05 9.44
C THR A 156 7.52 -9.97 9.40
N ALA A 157 7.89 -9.45 8.22
CA ALA A 157 8.85 -8.36 8.11
C ALA A 157 8.36 -7.06 8.77
N VAL A 158 7.09 -6.68 8.57
CA VAL A 158 6.49 -5.52 9.23
C VAL A 158 6.40 -5.74 10.74
N ALA A 159 5.93 -6.92 11.17
CA ALA A 159 5.80 -7.26 12.59
C ALA A 159 7.17 -7.25 13.29
N ALA A 160 8.20 -7.86 12.70
CA ALA A 160 9.57 -7.87 13.22
C ALA A 160 10.15 -6.46 13.31
N THR A 161 9.89 -5.61 12.30
CA THR A 161 10.34 -4.21 12.33
C THR A 161 9.63 -3.42 13.43
N ALA A 162 8.33 -3.66 13.62
CA ALA A 162 7.54 -3.05 14.67
C ALA A 162 8.02 -3.48 16.06
N THR A 163 8.18 -4.79 16.31
CA THR A 163 8.63 -5.32 17.61
C THR A 163 10.02 -4.83 17.95
N TRP A 164 10.97 -4.92 17.02
CA TRP A 164 12.31 -4.34 17.19
C TRP A 164 12.23 -2.86 17.59
N ARG A 165 11.31 -2.11 16.97
CA ARG A 165 11.17 -0.68 17.25
C ARG A 165 10.51 -0.37 18.59
N PHE A 166 9.62 -1.22 19.09
CA PHE A 166 8.99 -1.01 20.40
C PHE A 166 9.91 -1.42 21.57
N VAL A 167 10.90 -2.27 21.31
CA VAL A 167 11.83 -2.77 22.34
C VAL A 167 13.15 -1.96 22.40
N THR A 168 13.40 -1.02 21.46
CA THR A 168 14.62 -0.18 21.38
C THR A 168 14.38 1.32 21.42
#